data_AF-A0A2Z5EEV1-F1
#
_entry.id   AF-A0A2Z5EEV1-F1
#
_cell.length_a   1.000
_cell.length_b   1.000
_cell.length_c   1.000
_cell.angle_alpha   90.00
_cell.angle_beta   90.00
_cell.angle_gamma   90.00
#
_symmetry.space_group_name_H-M   'P 1'
#
loop_
_entity.id
_entity.type
_entity.pdbx_description
1 polymer ?
#
loop_
_entity_poly.entity_id
_entity_poly.type
_entity_poly.pdbx_seq_one_letter_code
_entity_poly.pdbx_strand_id
1 'polypeptide(L)' 'MRVSTVRKGLFRTNLPGLGECARVDMSAGDAAPYLEREMYVLLGFQPSFDQLPEKQSDAKPASRRLWPEWK' A
#
# COMPACT_ATOMS: atom_id res chain seq x y z
N MET A 1 -14.11 4.87 19.24
CA MET A 1 -13.26 5.03 18.04
C MET A 1 -12.46 3.74 17.85
N ARG A 2 -12.76 2.93 16.82
CA ARG A 2 -12.04 1.67 16.59
C ARG A 2 -10.78 1.98 15.79
N VAL A 3 -9.62 1.67 16.37
CA VAL A 3 -8.32 1.69 15.71
C VAL A 3 -8.40 0.66 14.59
N SER A 4 -8.51 1.11 13.34
CA SER A 4 -8.42 0.27 12.16
C SER A 4 -6.98 -0.24 12.08
N THR A 5 -6.75 -1.44 12.60
CA THR A 5 -5.57 -2.25 12.27
C THR A 5 -5.53 -2.36 10.76
N VAL A 6 -4.67 -1.55 10.13
CA VAL A 6 -4.37 -1.61 8.70
C VAL A 6 -4.09 -3.08 8.39
N ARG A 7 -5.03 -3.73 7.70
CA ARG A 7 -4.92 -5.16 7.39
C ARG A 7 -3.62 -5.34 6.61
N LYS A 8 -2.69 -6.09 7.19
CA LYS A 8 -1.45 -6.53 6.55
C LYS A 8 -1.85 -7.30 5.29
N GLY A 9 -1.73 -6.71 4.10
CA GLY A 9 -2.29 -7.31 2.89
C GLY A 9 -2.13 -6.44 1.63
N LEU A 10 -2.84 -6.86 0.57
CA LEU A 10 -2.90 -6.21 -0.73
C LEU A 10 -3.86 -5.01 -0.71
N PHE A 11 -3.45 -3.90 -1.29
CA PHE A 11 -4.22 -2.66 -1.38
C PHE A 11 -4.15 -2.07 -2.78
N ARG A 12 -5.13 -1.24 -3.15
CA ARG A 12 -5.08 -0.44 -4.37
C ARG A 12 -4.43 0.93 -4.09
N THR A 13 -3.62 1.40 -5.04
CA THR A 13 -2.96 2.71 -5.01
C THR A 13 -2.77 3.24 -6.43
N ASN A 14 -2.54 4.54 -6.57
CA ASN A 14 -2.17 5.16 -7.83
C ASN A 14 -0.73 5.68 -7.73
N LEU A 15 0.13 5.27 -8.66
CA LEU A 15 1.53 5.69 -8.71
C LEU A 15 1.74 6.72 -9.83
N PRO A 16 2.44 7.83 -9.57
CA PRO A 16 2.72 8.83 -10.58
C PRO A 16 3.57 8.23 -11.71
N GLY A 17 3.06 8.30 -12.94
CA GLY A 17 3.71 7.75 -14.14
C GLY A 17 3.42 6.27 -14.44
N LEU A 18 2.74 5.55 -13.54
CA LEU A 18 2.43 4.12 -13.70
C LEU A 18 0.92 3.82 -13.63
N GLY A 19 0.13 4.70 -13.00
CA GLY A 19 -1.32 4.55 -12.92
C GLY A 19 -1.79 3.70 -11.73
N GLU A 20 -2.98 3.10 -11.85
CA GLU A 20 -3.60 2.32 -10.78
C GLU A 20 -3.03 0.90 -10.67
N CYS A 21 -2.69 0.50 -9.45
CA CYS A 21 -2.08 -0.80 -9.19
C CYS A 21 -2.49 -1.39 -7.84
N ALA A 22 -2.40 -2.71 -7.76
CA ALA A 22 -2.49 -3.48 -6.53
C ALA A 22 -1.07 -3.68 -5.98
N ARG A 23 -0.88 -3.37 -4.69
CA ARG A 23 0.42 -3.45 -4.02
C ARG A 23 0.26 -4.07 -2.64
N VAL A 24 1.24 -4.88 -2.24
CA VAL A 24 1.27 -5.47 -0.90
C VAL A 24 1.95 -4.50 0.07
N ASP A 25 1.46 -4.46 1.31
CA ASP A 25 2.10 -3.67 2.36
C ASP A 25 3.48 -4.22 2.69
N MET A 26 4.48 -3.34 2.76
CA MET A 26 5.88 -3.70 3.04
C MET A 26 6.04 -4.40 4.40
N SER A 27 5.07 -4.29 5.31
CA SER A 27 5.06 -5.06 6.56
C SER A 27 4.74 -6.55 6.38
N ALA A 28 4.29 -6.99 5.20
CA ALA A 28 3.93 -8.37 4.90
C ALA A 28 5.12 -9.23 4.45
N GLY A 29 6.31 -8.66 4.22
CA GLY A 29 7.53 -9.38 3.87
C GLY A 29 8.33 -8.73 2.75
N ASP A 30 9.39 -9.42 2.32
CA ASP A 30 10.37 -8.93 1.33
C ASP A 30 9.86 -8.98 -0.12
N ALA A 31 8.75 -9.67 -0.35
CA ALA A 31 8.04 -9.55 -1.61
C ALA A 31 7.29 -8.22 -1.59
N ALA A 32 7.74 -7.25 -2.39
CA ALA A 32 7.01 -6.03 -2.71
C ALA A 32 6.30 -6.15 -4.08
N PRO A 33 5.39 -7.13 -4.28
CA PRO A 33 4.75 -7.32 -5.56
C PRO A 33 3.90 -6.09 -5.89
N TYR A 34 4.18 -5.59 -7.09
CA TYR A 34 3.43 -4.56 -7.78
C TYR A 34 2.69 -5.25 -8.93
N LEU A 35 1.41 -4.96 -9.08
CA LEU A 35 0.63 -5.46 -10.20
C LEU A 35 -0.31 -4.37 -10.71
N GLU A 36 -0.22 -4.06 -12.00
CA GLU A 36 -1.12 -3.12 -12.66
C GLU A 36 -2.58 -3.59 -12.59
N ARG A 37 -3.52 -2.64 -12.60
CA ARG A 37 -4.96 -2.92 -12.55
C ARG A 37 -5.39 -3.90 -13.64
N GLU A 38 -5.02 -3.65 -14.89
CA GLU A 38 -5.41 -4.47 -16.03
C GLU A 38 -4.93 -5.91 -15.87
N MET A 39 -3.69 -6.09 -15.40
CA MET A 39 -3.11 -7.40 -15.14
C MET A 39 -3.80 -8.10 -13.96
N TYR A 40 -4.12 -7.38 -12.89
CA TYR A 40 -4.85 -7.92 -11.74
C TYR A 40 -6.23 -8.46 -12.16
N VAL A 41 -6.94 -7.69 -13.00
CA VAL A 41 -8.25 -8.05 -13.53
C VAL A 41 -8.14 -9.24 -14.49
N LEU A 42 -7.16 -9.22 -15.40
CA LEU A 42 -6.93 -10.31 -16.36
C LEU A 42 -6.63 -11.64 -15.69
N LEU A 43 -5.85 -11.63 -14.61
CA LEU A 43 -5.51 -12.84 -13.85
C LEU A 43 -6.67 -13.34 -12.96
N GLY A 44 -7.76 -12.57 -12.82
CA GLY A 44 -8.97 -13.01 -12.13
C GLY A 44 -8.82 -13.17 -10.62
N PHE A 45 -7.90 -12.44 -9.99
CA PHE A 45 -7.67 -12.49 -8.55
C PHE A 45 -8.93 -12.14 -7.74
N GLN A 46 -9.01 -12.71 -6.54
CA GLN A 46 -10.07 -12.43 -5.57
C GLN A 46 -9.45 -11.88 -4.28
N PRO A 47 -10.00 -10.82 -3.67
CA PRO A 47 -11.18 -10.05 -4.10
C PRO A 47 -10.91 -9.22 -5.37
N SER A 48 -11.95 -8.74 -6.03
CA SER A 48 -11.77 -7.88 -7.23
C SER A 48 -10.99 -6.61 -6.91
N PHE A 49 -10.32 -6.03 -7.92
CA PHE A 49 -9.49 -4.84 -7.74
C PHE A 49 -10.22 -3.69 -7.04
N ASP A 50 -11.47 -3.44 -7.45
CA ASP A 50 -12.28 -2.35 -6.91
C ASP A 50 -12.75 -2.61 -5.46
N GLN A 51 -12.67 -3.85 -4.98
CA GLN A 51 -12.92 -4.22 -3.59
C GLN A 51 -11.68 -4.16 -2.70
N LEU A 52 -10.49 -3.95 -3.28
CA LEU A 52 -9.28 -3.79 -2.49
C LEU A 52 -9.33 -2.51 -1.65
N PRO A 53 -8.81 -2.55 -0.42
CA PRO A 53 -8.69 -1.36 0.39
C PRO A 53 -7.79 -0.35 -0.32
N GLU A 54 -8.18 0.92 -0.34
CA GLU A 54 -7.36 1.99 -0.88
C GLU A 54 -6.38 2.48 0.19
N LYS A 55 -5.09 2.48 -0.14
CA LYS A 55 -4.10 3.09 0.75
C LYS A 55 -4.12 4.60 0.50
N GLN A 56 -4.89 5.32 1.30
CA GLN A 56 -4.82 6.78 1.33
C GLN A 56 -3.37 7.19 1.62
N SER A 57 -2.80 7.94 0.70
CA SER A 57 -1.46 8.54 0.75
C SER A 57 -1.39 9.67 1.80
N ASP A 58 -2.02 9.53 2.96
CA ASP A 58 -1.86 10.44 4.12
C ASP A 58 -0.83 9.89 5.11
N ALA A 59 0.19 9.20 4.60
CA ALA A 59 1.39 8.98 5.39
C ALA A 59 2.11 10.33 5.50
N LYS A 60 1.69 11.16 6.48
CA LYS A 60 2.58 12.17 7.05
C LYS A 60 3.92 11.47 7.28
N PRO A 61 5.04 11.97 6.71
CA PRO A 61 6.33 11.40 7.04
C PRO A 61 6.42 11.44 8.56
N ALA A 62 6.58 10.27 9.17
CA ALA A 62 6.75 10.20 10.61
C ALA A 62 7.97 11.06 10.92
N SER A 63 7.74 12.28 11.41
CA SER A 63 8.75 13.23 11.85
C SER A 63 9.36 12.74 13.16
N ARG A 64 9.79 11.47 13.20
CA ARG A 64 10.77 11.05 14.18
C ARG A 64 12.09 11.65 13.72
N ARG A 65 12.52 12.70 14.43
CA ARG A 65 13.91 13.16 14.39
C ARG A 65 14.79 11.92 14.58
N LEU A 66 15.49 11.50 13.53
CA LEU A 66 16.32 10.30 13.52
C LEU A 66 17.66 10.48 14.25
N TRP A 67 17.93 11.66 14.82
CA TRP A 67 19.22 12.02 15.40
C TRP A 67 18.99 12.76 16.73
N PRO A 68 19.53 12.28 17.86
CA PRO A 68 19.70 13.12 19.03
C PRO A 68 20.81 14.15 18.74
N GLU A 69 20.56 15.39 19.12
CA GLU A 69 21.53 16.49 19.04
C GLU A 69 22.71 16.13 19.95
N TRP A 70 23.87 15.84 19.35
CA TRP A 70 25.12 15.66 20.09
C TRP A 70 25.61 17.05 20.50
N LYS A 71 25.93 17.19 21.79
CA LYS A 71 26.38 18.43 22.43
C LYS A 71 27.87 18.35 22.74
#